data_AF-A0A1E1W675-F1
#
_entry.id   AF-A0A1E1W675-F1
#
_cell.length_a   1.000
_cell.length_b   1.000
_cell.length_c   1.000
_cell.angle_alpha   90.00
_cell.angle_beta   90.00
_cell.angle_gamma   90.00
#
_symmetry.space_group_name_H-M   'P 1'
#
loop_
_entity.id
_entity.type
_entity.pdbx_description
1 polymer ?
#
loop_
_entity_poly.entity_id
_entity_poly.type
_entity_poly.pdbx_seq_one_letter_code
_entity_poly.pdbx_strand_id
1 'polypeptide(L)'
;MRFLKARRLFSKYNNVLICKRCKATVSDKKWESVVGLEVHAQLNTDSKLFSSSENTFGGLVNNCVSLFDAAIPGTLPVLNRKCVELGIMTALALSCKVNEVSTFDRKHYFYADLPAGYQITQQRAPLANDGIINFQVCILCVTMNITFKI
;
A
#
# COMPACT_ATOMS: atom_id res chain seq x y z
N MET A 1 -6.81 -21.48 28.39
CA MET A 1 -6.08 -20.20 28.52
C MET A 1 -7.10 -19.08 28.58
N ARG A 2 -7.17 -18.33 29.69
CA ARG A 2 -8.29 -17.45 30.07
C ARG A 2 -8.31 -16.15 29.25
N PHE A 3 -9.34 -15.95 28.44
CA PHE A 3 -9.76 -14.63 27.95
C PHE A 3 -10.16 -13.76 29.15
N LEU A 4 -9.22 -12.99 29.69
CA LEU A 4 -9.49 -12.00 30.73
C LEU A 4 -10.34 -10.86 30.13
N LYS A 5 -11.58 -10.78 30.63
CA LYS A 5 -12.58 -9.72 30.45
C LYS A 5 -11.98 -8.32 30.17
N ALA A 6 -11.91 -7.92 28.90
CA ALA A 6 -11.72 -6.53 28.47
C ALA A 6 -12.98 -5.64 28.65
N ARG A 7 -14.02 -6.14 29.34
CA ARG A 7 -15.29 -5.41 29.54
C ARG A 7 -15.19 -4.18 30.45
N ARG A 8 -14.10 -3.98 31.21
CA ARG A 8 -13.97 -2.86 32.17
C ARG A 8 -13.41 -1.56 31.59
N LEU A 9 -12.86 -1.57 30.37
CA LEU A 9 -12.22 -0.39 29.77
C LEU A 9 -13.14 0.48 28.90
N PHE A 10 -14.33 -0.04 28.54
CA PHE A 10 -15.24 0.62 27.61
C PHE A 10 -16.61 0.84 28.24
N SER A 11 -17.15 2.05 28.09
CA SER A 11 -18.55 2.39 28.41
C SER A 11 -19.37 2.34 27.12
N LYS A 12 -20.57 1.75 27.17
CA LYS A 12 -21.50 1.71 26.03
C LYS A 12 -22.45 2.90 26.15
N TYR A 13 -22.45 3.83 25.19
CA TYR A 13 -23.41 4.93 25.12
C TYR A 13 -23.88 5.07 23.65
N ASN A 14 -25.19 5.05 23.40
CA ASN A 14 -25.79 5.04 22.05
C ASN A 14 -25.07 4.12 21.03
N ASN A 15 -24.91 2.83 21.38
CA ASN A 15 -24.24 1.81 20.56
C ASN A 15 -22.74 2.05 20.26
N VAL A 16 -22.10 3.05 20.87
CA VAL A 16 -20.66 3.34 20.73
C VAL A 16 -19.89 2.88 21.97
N LEU A 17 -18.71 2.26 21.75
CA LEU A 17 -17.78 1.87 22.81
C LEU A 17 -16.78 3.01 23.08
N ILE A 18 -16.89 3.65 24.24
CA ILE A 18 -16.03 4.78 24.64
C ILE A 18 -14.96 4.28 25.62
N CYS A 19 -13.68 4.45 25.25
CA CYS A 19 -12.54 4.10 26.12
C CYS A 19 -12.46 5.06 27.31
N LYS A 20 -12.57 4.54 28.54
CA LYS A 20 -12.56 5.35 29.78
C LYS A 20 -11.19 5.98 30.11
N ARG A 21 -10.13 5.64 29.36
CA ARG A 21 -8.74 6.00 29.68
C ARG A 21 -8.18 7.15 28.85
N CYS A 22 -8.90 7.60 27.82
CA CYS A 22 -8.42 8.64 26.91
C CYS A 22 -8.74 10.03 27.47
N LYS A 23 -7.84 10.58 28.30
CA LYS A 23 -7.84 12.02 28.63
C LYS A 23 -7.18 12.79 27.49
N ALA A 24 -7.93 13.06 26.42
CA ALA A 24 -7.47 14.00 25.39
C ALA A 24 -7.83 15.42 25.84
N THR A 25 -6.83 16.17 26.32
CA THR A 25 -6.96 17.62 26.49
C THR A 25 -6.87 18.27 25.12
N VAL A 26 -7.98 18.84 24.64
CA VAL A 26 -7.99 19.69 23.44
C VAL A 26 -7.25 20.97 23.82
N SER A 27 -5.99 21.10 23.43
CA SER A 27 -5.25 22.36 23.57
C SER A 27 -5.73 23.33 22.49
N ASP A 28 -6.06 24.57 22.86
CA ASP A 28 -6.33 25.67 21.92
C ASP A 28 -5.07 26.00 21.10
N LYS A 29 -4.80 25.18 20.09
CA LYS A 29 -3.67 25.34 19.19
C LYS A 29 -4.12 26.10 17.96
N LYS A 30 -3.39 27.17 17.67
CA LYS A 30 -3.54 28.04 16.48
C LYS A 30 -3.22 27.35 15.14
N TRP A 31 -2.90 26.05 15.15
CA TRP A 31 -2.36 25.29 14.02
C TRP A 31 -3.06 23.94 13.88
N GLU A 32 -3.34 23.55 12.65
CA GLU A 32 -3.92 22.27 12.26
C GLU A 32 -2.85 21.35 11.67
N SER A 33 -2.83 20.08 12.07
CA SER A 33 -1.90 19.08 11.52
C SER A 33 -2.52 18.36 10.34
N VAL A 34 -1.84 18.40 9.20
CA VAL A 34 -2.22 17.67 7.97
C VAL A 34 -1.17 16.59 7.72
N VAL A 35 -1.61 15.34 7.58
CA VAL A 35 -0.73 14.17 7.40
C VAL A 35 -1.12 13.45 6.11
N GLY A 36 -0.17 13.27 5.21
CA GLY A 36 -0.27 12.39 4.05
C GLY A 36 0.61 11.16 4.24
N LEU A 37 0.16 10.00 3.74
CA LEU A 37 0.89 8.74 3.82
C LEU A 37 1.11 8.19 2.41
N GLU A 38 2.33 7.71 2.15
CA GLU A 38 2.66 6.93 0.97
C GLU A 38 3.02 5.51 1.43
N VAL A 39 2.30 4.52 0.93
CA VAL A 39 2.44 3.12 1.38
C VAL A 39 2.81 2.26 0.18
N HIS A 40 3.94 1.56 0.29
CA HIS A 40 4.38 0.58 -0.70
C HIS A 40 4.13 -0.81 -0.11
N ALA A 41 3.38 -1.65 -0.83
CA ALA A 41 3.07 -3.02 -0.43
C ALA A 41 3.59 -4.01 -1.48
N GLN A 42 4.32 -5.03 -1.03
CA GLN A 42 4.81 -6.09 -1.90
C GLN A 42 3.68 -7.07 -2.22
N LEU A 43 3.43 -7.31 -3.50
CA LEU A 43 2.46 -8.32 -3.93
C LEU A 43 3.02 -9.73 -3.69
N ASN A 44 2.17 -10.60 -3.15
CA ASN A 44 2.53 -11.99 -2.89
C ASN A 44 2.32 -12.82 -4.17
N THR A 45 3.33 -12.86 -5.03
CA THR A 45 3.38 -13.65 -6.27
C THR A 45 4.64 -14.51 -6.33
N ASP A 46 4.58 -15.62 -7.07
CA ASP A 46 5.71 -16.54 -7.22
C ASP A 46 6.87 -15.95 -8.04
N SER A 47 6.54 -15.14 -9.05
CA SER A 47 7.50 -14.44 -9.90
C SER A 47 7.37 -12.91 -9.80
N LYS A 48 8.41 -12.21 -10.26
CA LYS A 48 8.48 -10.75 -10.27
C LYS A 48 7.49 -10.10 -11.25
N LEU A 49 7.37 -8.77 -11.18
CA LEU A 49 6.41 -7.99 -11.96
C LEU A 49 6.69 -7.99 -13.47
N PHE A 50 7.97 -7.95 -13.87
CA PHE A 50 8.39 -7.81 -15.27
C PHE A 50 9.34 -8.90 -15.77
N SER A 51 9.63 -9.91 -14.94
CA SER A 51 10.53 -11.01 -15.26
C SER A 51 10.06 -12.31 -14.63
N SER A 52 10.55 -13.43 -15.16
CA SER A 52 10.21 -14.77 -14.69
C SER A 52 11.01 -15.22 -13.47
N SER A 53 11.87 -14.36 -12.91
CA SER A 53 12.62 -14.67 -11.68
C SER A 53 11.69 -14.87 -10.50
N GLU A 54 12.11 -15.72 -9.57
CA GLU A 54 11.40 -15.94 -8.31
C GLU A 54 11.32 -14.66 -7.47
N ASN A 55 10.19 -14.48 -6.79
CA ASN A 55 9.94 -13.44 -5.81
C ASN A 55 9.91 -14.04 -4.39
N THR A 56 11.01 -14.71 -4.03
CA THR A 56 11.19 -15.39 -2.74
C THR A 56 12.08 -14.57 -1.80
N PHE A 57 11.74 -14.58 -0.51
CA PHE A 57 12.53 -13.92 0.52
C PHE A 57 13.63 -14.84 1.04
N GLY A 58 14.77 -14.25 1.44
CA GLY A 58 15.85 -14.99 2.12
C GLY A 58 16.77 -15.81 1.19
N GLY A 59 16.71 -15.59 -0.12
CA GLY A 59 17.67 -16.17 -1.06
C GLY A 59 19.09 -15.61 -0.89
N LEU A 60 20.08 -16.30 -1.47
CA LEU A 60 21.45 -15.80 -1.55
C LEU A 60 21.53 -14.51 -2.38
N VAL A 61 22.60 -13.74 -2.15
CA VAL A 61 22.85 -12.49 -2.90
C VAL A 61 22.86 -12.76 -4.40
N ASN A 62 22.08 -11.97 -5.15
CA ASN A 62 21.95 -12.07 -6.61
C ASN A 62 21.51 -13.45 -7.15
N ASN A 63 20.85 -14.28 -6.34
CA ASN A 63 20.39 -15.61 -6.76
C ASN A 63 19.12 -15.56 -7.62
N CYS A 64 18.17 -14.70 -7.26
CA CYS A 64 16.87 -14.60 -7.93
C CYS A 64 16.90 -13.47 -8.96
N VAL A 65 17.78 -13.55 -9.96
CA VAL A 65 18.03 -12.47 -10.94
C VAL A 65 17.99 -13.02 -12.37
N SER A 66 17.21 -12.39 -13.23
CA SER A 66 17.17 -12.65 -14.68
C SER A 66 17.95 -11.58 -15.44
N LEU A 67 18.15 -11.80 -16.74
CA LEU A 67 18.82 -10.82 -17.63
C LEU A 67 18.13 -9.45 -17.60
N PHE A 68 16.80 -9.42 -17.52
CA PHE A 68 16.04 -8.17 -17.42
C PHE A 68 16.28 -7.47 -16.08
N ASP A 69 16.29 -8.22 -14.98
CA ASP A 69 16.54 -7.67 -13.64
C ASP A 69 17.94 -7.05 -13.52
N ALA A 70 18.92 -7.62 -14.23
CA ALA A 70 20.28 -7.10 -14.32
C ALA A 70 20.46 -6.01 -15.39
N ALA A 71 19.38 -5.56 -16.03
CA ALA A 71 19.38 -4.56 -17.09
C ALA A 71 20.33 -4.88 -18.27
N ILE A 72 20.45 -6.16 -18.63
CA ILE A 72 21.29 -6.57 -19.76
C ILE A 72 20.72 -5.98 -21.06
N PRO A 73 21.55 -5.39 -21.93
CA PRO A 73 21.10 -4.81 -23.18
C PRO A 73 20.28 -5.79 -24.04
N GLY A 74 19.19 -5.30 -24.62
CA GLY A 74 18.29 -6.09 -25.48
C GLY A 74 17.17 -6.85 -24.74
N THR A 75 17.14 -6.78 -23.41
CA THR A 75 16.03 -7.36 -22.62
C THR A 75 14.79 -6.46 -22.64
N LEU A 76 13.61 -7.08 -22.53
CA LEU A 76 12.31 -6.39 -22.53
C LEU A 76 11.46 -6.84 -21.32
N PRO A 77 10.65 -5.94 -20.73
CA PRO A 77 9.78 -6.28 -19.61
C PRO A 77 8.61 -7.14 -20.08
N VAL A 78 8.27 -8.17 -19.30
CA VAL A 78 7.08 -9.02 -19.52
C VAL A 78 6.17 -8.93 -18.31
N LEU A 79 5.02 -8.28 -18.45
CA LEU A 79 4.10 -8.02 -17.35
C LEU A 79 3.49 -9.31 -16.79
N ASN A 80 3.59 -9.45 -15.46
CA ASN A 80 2.99 -10.56 -14.73
C ASN A 80 1.48 -10.35 -14.52
N ARG A 81 0.67 -11.21 -15.14
CA ARG A 81 -0.81 -11.20 -15.03
C ARG A 81 -1.28 -11.29 -13.57
N LYS A 82 -0.62 -12.11 -12.73
CA LYS A 82 -1.05 -12.30 -11.35
C LYS A 82 -0.86 -11.03 -10.51
N CYS A 83 0.20 -10.28 -10.77
CA CYS A 83 0.42 -8.99 -10.12
C CYS A 83 -0.72 -8.00 -10.48
N VAL A 84 -1.16 -7.97 -11.74
CA VAL A 84 -2.29 -7.12 -12.16
C VAL A 84 -3.58 -7.54 -11.46
N GLU A 85 -3.88 -8.84 -11.40
CA GLU A 85 -5.07 -9.36 -10.69
C GLU A 85 -5.08 -8.94 -9.21
N LEU A 86 -3.96 -9.11 -8.50
CA LEU A 86 -3.83 -8.71 -7.10
C LEU A 86 -3.93 -7.20 -6.91
N GLY A 87 -3.39 -6.41 -7.85
CA GLY A 87 -3.53 -4.96 -7.87
C GLY A 87 -5.00 -4.53 -7.99
N ILE A 88 -5.76 -5.14 -8.90
CA ILE A 88 -7.19 -4.89 -9.07
C ILE A 88 -7.98 -5.35 -7.83
N MET A 89 -7.68 -6.53 -7.28
CA MET A 89 -8.33 -7.00 -6.04
C MET A 89 -8.10 -6.03 -4.88
N THR A 90 -6.88 -5.50 -4.75
CA THR A 90 -6.54 -4.50 -3.74
C THR A 90 -7.31 -3.21 -3.99
N ALA A 91 -7.37 -2.73 -5.23
CA ALA A 91 -8.14 -1.54 -5.59
C ALA A 91 -9.62 -1.67 -5.22
N LEU A 92 -10.24 -2.81 -5.51
CA LEU A 92 -11.63 -3.09 -5.13
C LEU A 92 -11.79 -3.16 -3.60
N ALA A 93 -10.84 -3.78 -2.90
CA ALA A 93 -10.86 -3.86 -1.43
C ALA A 93 -10.73 -2.48 -0.76
N LEU A 94 -9.98 -1.57 -1.38
CA LEU A 94 -9.84 -0.18 -0.93
C LEU A 94 -10.94 0.75 -1.46
N SER A 95 -11.98 0.19 -2.09
CA SER A 95 -13.10 0.94 -2.69
C SER A 95 -12.64 1.98 -3.73
N CYS A 96 -11.54 1.73 -4.43
CA CYS A 96 -11.06 2.58 -5.52
C CYS A 96 -11.90 2.41 -6.78
N LYS A 97 -11.93 3.45 -7.61
CA LYS A 97 -12.37 3.36 -9.01
C LYS A 97 -11.23 2.79 -9.86
N VAL A 98 -11.42 1.58 -10.37
CA VAL A 98 -10.47 0.94 -11.30
C VAL A 98 -10.60 1.57 -12.68
N ASN A 99 -9.47 1.91 -13.30
CA ASN A 99 -9.44 2.50 -14.64
C ASN A 99 -9.45 1.38 -15.70
N GLU A 100 -10.26 1.53 -16.76
CA GLU A 100 -10.31 0.56 -17.88
C GLU A 100 -8.99 0.51 -18.66
N VAL A 101 -8.29 1.65 -18.71
CA VAL A 101 -7.01 1.80 -19.39
C VAL A 101 -5.99 2.32 -18.38
N SER A 102 -4.85 1.63 -18.31
CA SER A 102 -3.72 2.02 -17.49
C SER A 102 -2.42 1.82 -18.26
N THR A 103 -1.44 2.69 -18.01
CA THR A 103 -0.15 2.69 -18.73
C THR A 103 1.03 2.69 -17.77
N PHE A 104 2.05 1.92 -18.12
CA PHE A 104 3.34 1.98 -17.43
C PHE A 104 4.24 3.07 -18.02
N ASP A 105 4.86 3.83 -17.13
CA ASP A 105 5.75 4.94 -17.39
C ASP A 105 7.15 4.64 -16.83
N ARG A 106 8.19 5.28 -17.37
CA ARG A 106 9.57 5.17 -16.86
C ARG A 106 9.91 6.40 -16.01
N LYS A 107 10.13 6.18 -14.71
CA LYS A 107 10.64 7.20 -13.78
C LYS A 107 12.16 7.09 -13.69
N HIS A 108 12.86 8.04 -14.29
CA HIS A 108 14.32 8.00 -14.44
C HIS A 108 15.03 8.60 -13.22
N TYR A 109 15.96 7.86 -12.63
CA TYR A 109 16.91 8.33 -11.62
C TYR A 109 18.05 7.32 -11.49
N PHE A 110 19.23 7.79 -11.10
CA PHE A 110 20.41 6.94 -10.97
C PHE A 110 20.61 6.51 -9.53
N TYR A 111 20.65 5.20 -9.30
CA TYR A 111 21.01 4.62 -8.02
C TYR A 111 21.58 3.21 -8.22
N ALA A 112 22.43 2.75 -7.31
CA ALA A 112 23.17 1.49 -7.47
C ALA A 112 22.26 0.24 -7.43
N ASP A 113 21.07 0.34 -6.80
CA ASP A 113 20.08 -0.74 -6.74
C ASP A 113 19.13 -0.79 -7.96
N LEU A 114 19.22 0.22 -8.85
CA LEU A 114 18.34 0.39 -10.00
C LEU A 114 19.16 0.30 -11.30
N PRO A 115 19.53 -0.91 -11.74
CA PRO A 115 20.50 -1.10 -12.83
C PRO A 115 20.04 -0.51 -14.17
N ALA A 116 18.73 -0.43 -14.41
CA ALA A 116 18.18 0.16 -15.64
C ALA A 116 18.26 1.70 -15.69
N GLY A 117 18.55 2.38 -14.57
CA GLY A 117 18.50 3.84 -14.48
C GLY A 117 17.08 4.44 -14.54
N TYR A 118 16.05 3.59 -14.48
CA TYR A 118 14.65 3.98 -14.35
C TYR A 118 13.84 2.89 -13.67
N GLN A 119 12.80 3.32 -12.96
CA GLN A 119 11.78 2.45 -12.40
C GLN A 119 10.56 2.46 -13.33
N ILE A 120 10.03 1.28 -13.65
CA ILE A 120 8.75 1.16 -14.34
C ILE A 120 7.65 1.37 -13.28
N THR A 121 6.82 2.38 -13.47
CA THR A 121 5.77 2.82 -12.53
C THR A 121 4.53 3.26 -13.31
N GLN A 122 3.50 3.80 -12.66
CA GLN A 122 2.29 4.32 -13.30
C GLN A 122 2.04 5.73 -12.76
N GLN A 123 2.30 6.76 -13.56
CA GLN A 123 2.13 8.15 -13.13
C GLN A 123 0.91 8.79 -13.79
N ARG A 124 0.81 8.67 -15.11
CA ARG A 124 -0.19 9.38 -15.92
C ARG A 124 -1.55 8.67 -15.92
N ALA A 125 -1.54 7.35 -16.18
CA ALA A 125 -2.74 6.52 -16.17
C ALA A 125 -2.56 5.39 -15.14
N PRO A 126 -2.78 5.67 -13.84
CA PRO A 126 -2.66 4.71 -12.74
C PRO A 126 -3.70 3.58 -12.85
N LEU A 127 -3.53 2.52 -12.09
CA LEU A 127 -4.44 1.37 -12.14
C LEU A 127 -5.81 1.73 -11.53
N ALA A 128 -5.82 2.45 -10.42
CA ALA A 128 -7.04 2.88 -9.76
C ALA A 128 -6.86 4.20 -8.99
N ASN A 129 -7.94 4.95 -8.83
CA ASN A 129 -7.95 6.23 -8.12
C ASN A 129 -9.13 6.31 -7.14
N ASP A 130 -9.14 7.35 -6.31
CA ASP A 130 -10.29 7.79 -5.52
C ASP A 130 -10.85 6.74 -4.54
N GLY A 131 -9.98 5.88 -3.99
CA GLY A 131 -10.38 4.91 -2.95
C GLY A 131 -10.63 5.56 -1.61
N ILE A 132 -11.49 5.01 -0.77
CA ILE A 132 -11.80 5.54 0.56
C ILE A 132 -11.77 4.41 1.59
N ILE A 133 -10.98 4.60 2.65
CA ILE A 133 -11.01 3.71 3.83
C ILE A 133 -11.44 4.49 5.05
N ASN A 134 -12.32 3.85 5.82
CA ASN A 134 -12.80 4.30 7.12
C ASN A 134 -12.13 3.48 8.22
N PHE A 135 -11.50 4.14 9.19
CA PHE A 135 -10.91 3.47 10.36
C PHE A 135 -11.30 4.18 11.65
N GLN A 136 -11.32 3.41 12.75
CA GLN A 136 -11.72 3.89 14.06
C GLN A 136 -10.52 4.40 14.85
N VAL A 137 -10.62 5.63 15.35
CA VAL A 137 -9.63 6.20 16.27
C VAL A 137 -10.12 6.09 17.71
N CYS A 138 -9.30 5.51 18.58
CA CYS A 138 -9.65 5.14 19.95
C CYS A 138 -9.91 6.35 20.90
N ILE A 139 -9.65 7.57 20.44
CA ILE A 139 -9.77 8.78 21.25
C ILE A 139 -11.22 9.30 21.30
N LEU A 140 -12.02 9.12 20.23
CA LEU A 140 -13.41 9.64 20.17
C LEU A 140 -14.36 8.83 19.27
N CYS A 141 -13.99 7.64 18.77
CA CYS A 141 -14.80 6.91 17.79
C CYS A 141 -15.16 7.76 16.55
N VAL A 142 -14.23 8.64 16.15
CA VAL A 142 -14.33 9.41 14.91
C VAL A 142 -13.87 8.52 13.76
N THR A 143 -14.64 8.54 12.68
CA THR A 143 -14.27 7.92 11.40
C THR A 143 -13.48 8.94 10.59
N MET A 144 -12.25 8.59 10.20
CA MET A 144 -11.46 9.41 9.28
C MET A 144 -11.44 8.75 7.91
N ASN A 145 -11.51 9.59 6.86
CA ASN A 145 -11.44 9.17 5.46
C ASN A 145 -10.00 9.34 4.97
N ILE A 146 -9.46 8.33 4.29
CA ILE A 146 -8.20 8.42 3.55
C ILE A 146 -8.50 8.16 2.08
N THR A 147 -8.02 9.05 1.21
CA THR A 147 -8.10 8.86 -0.24
C THR A 147 -6.89 8.10 -0.77
N PHE A 148 -7.10 7.07 -1.57
CA PHE A 148 -6.03 6.25 -2.17
C PHE A 148 -5.89 6.46 -3.67
N LYS A 149 -4.65 6.32 -4.14
CA LYS A 149 -4.27 6.20 -5.55
C LYS A 149 -3.35 5.00 -5.68
N ILE A 150 -3.67 4.07 -6.58
CA ILE A 150 -2.96 2.81 -6.82
C ILE A 150 -2.42 2.80 -8.24
#